data_AF-A0A7V9MUL9-F1
#
_entry.id   AF-A0A7V9MUL9-F1
#
_cell.length_a   1.000
_cell.length_b   1.000
_cell.length_c   1.000
_cell.angle_alpha   90.00
_cell.angle_beta   90.00
_cell.angle_gamma   90.00
#
_symmetry.space_group_name_H-M   'P 1'
#
loop_
_entity.id
_entity.type
_entity.pdbx_description
1 polymer ?
#
loop_
_entity_poly.entity_id
_entity_poly.type
_entity_poly.pdbx_seq_one_letter_code
_entity_poly.pdbx_strand_id
1 'polypeptide(L)'
;MKLFIPLALALALSAPASAQIVRHPATKEDARPNDPKVPDSYVLSGKFDRVLVLRAKNKTDLLTEMEKQVKAQNIRNAVILSGIGSVRGYRFHNVTGRDYPVPDMFVSAPNTPADFIAMNGYVVNGVIHAHIILALGDNKGTTVSGHLEKGTEVLTFAIVTLGVMNTDLGRVDDLTYR
;
A
#
# COMPACT_ATOMS: atom_id res chain seq x y z
N MET A 1 28.91 52.42 2.95
CA MET A 1 27.51 52.09 2.62
C MET A 1 27.42 50.57 2.45
N LYS A 2 27.02 49.83 3.48
CA LYS A 2 26.98 48.35 3.45
C LYS A 2 25.63 47.91 2.90
N LEU A 3 25.65 47.25 1.74
CA LEU A 3 24.49 46.76 1.03
C LEU A 3 23.95 45.51 1.77
N PHE A 4 22.79 45.64 2.41
CA PHE A 4 22.05 44.51 2.96
C PHE A 4 21.25 43.87 1.82
N ILE A 5 21.62 42.64 1.44
CA ILE A 5 20.82 41.79 0.55
C ILE A 5 19.83 41.03 1.45
N PRO A 6 18.51 41.19 1.29
CA PRO A 6 17.55 40.41 2.05
C PRO A 6 17.58 38.98 1.53
N LEU A 7 17.89 38.03 2.42
CA LEU A 7 17.77 36.61 2.17
C LEU A 7 16.27 36.27 2.09
N ALA A 8 15.76 36.07 0.87
CA ALA A 8 14.39 35.59 0.67
C ALA A 8 14.30 34.15 1.20
N LEU A 9 13.69 34.00 2.37
CA LEU A 9 13.38 32.70 2.95
C LEU A 9 12.25 32.07 2.12
N ALA A 10 12.60 31.21 1.17
CA ALA A 10 11.63 30.40 0.46
C ALA A 10 11.01 29.40 1.45
N LEU A 11 9.85 29.75 2.02
CA LEU A 11 9.02 28.77 2.71
C LEU A 11 8.61 27.71 1.67
N ALA A 12 9.16 26.50 1.81
CA ALA A 12 8.65 25.35 1.09
C ALA A 12 7.22 25.10 1.56
N LEU A 13 6.24 25.57 0.77
CA LEU A 13 4.82 25.28 0.98
C LEU A 13 4.64 23.77 0.84
N SER A 14 4.51 23.06 1.95
CA SER A 14 4.04 21.69 1.97
C SER A 14 2.60 21.68 1.44
N ALA A 15 2.39 21.11 0.25
CA ALA A 15 1.03 20.89 -0.25
C ALA A 15 0.23 20.13 0.82
N PRO A 16 -0.98 20.60 1.19
CA PRO A 16 -1.78 19.94 2.21
C PRO A 16 -2.17 18.54 1.74
N ALA A 17 -2.39 17.63 2.69
CA ALA A 17 -2.93 16.33 2.37
C ALA A 17 -4.27 16.49 1.63
N SER A 18 -4.43 15.78 0.51
CA SER A 18 -5.67 15.75 -0.26
C SER A 18 -6.37 14.41 -0.08
N ALA A 19 -7.70 14.43 0.00
CA ALA A 19 -8.53 13.23 -0.06
C ALA A 19 -9.51 13.36 -1.23
N GLN A 20 -9.65 12.31 -2.02
CA GLN A 20 -10.59 12.25 -3.14
C GLN A 20 -11.38 10.95 -3.09
N ILE A 21 -12.70 11.06 -3.06
CA ILE A 21 -13.59 9.90 -3.21
C ILE A 21 -13.81 9.62 -4.69
N VAL A 22 -13.57 8.38 -5.10
CA VAL A 22 -13.82 7.84 -6.42
C VAL A 22 -14.94 6.82 -6.30
N ARG A 23 -15.97 6.98 -7.14
CA ARG A 23 -17.09 6.05 -7.24
C ARG A 23 -17.00 5.30 -8.56
N HIS A 24 -17.10 3.98 -8.47
CA HIS A 24 -17.12 3.11 -9.63
C HIS A 24 -18.57 2.92 -10.12
N PRO A 25 -18.83 2.87 -11.43
CA PRO A 25 -20.13 2.48 -11.95
C PRO A 25 -20.49 1.06 -11.49
N ALA A 26 -21.75 0.86 -11.11
CA ALA A 26 -22.22 -0.47 -10.73
C ALA A 26 -22.12 -1.44 -11.92
N THR A 27 -21.65 -2.64 -11.64
CA THR A 27 -21.54 -3.76 -12.55
C THR A 27 -22.64 -4.79 -12.26
N LYS A 28 -22.85 -5.75 -13.17
CA LYS A 28 -23.75 -6.88 -12.91
C LYS A 28 -23.25 -7.74 -11.74
N GLU A 29 -21.94 -7.83 -11.57
CA GLU A 29 -21.35 -8.58 -10.47
C GLU A 29 -21.68 -7.95 -9.12
N ASP A 30 -21.75 -6.63 -8.99
CA ASP A 30 -22.06 -5.95 -7.71
C ASP A 30 -23.42 -6.35 -7.12
N ALA A 31 -24.40 -6.68 -7.98
CA ALA A 31 -25.73 -7.10 -7.56
C ALA A 31 -25.87 -8.63 -7.41
N ARG A 32 -24.83 -9.40 -7.74
CA ARG A 32 -24.87 -10.87 -7.69
C ARG A 32 -24.95 -11.36 -6.24
N PRO A 33 -25.93 -12.20 -5.87
CA PRO A 33 -25.93 -12.85 -4.56
C PRO A 33 -24.77 -13.83 -4.45
N ASN A 34 -24.47 -14.28 -3.24
CA ASN A 34 -23.48 -15.32 -3.02
C ASN A 34 -23.83 -16.60 -3.81
N ASP A 35 -22.83 -17.22 -4.44
CA ASP A 35 -22.97 -18.51 -5.09
C ASP A 35 -23.02 -19.60 -4.00
N PRO A 36 -24.10 -20.39 -3.90
CA PRO A 36 -24.19 -21.47 -2.91
C PRO A 36 -23.10 -22.55 -3.04
N LYS A 37 -22.33 -22.56 -4.14
CA LYS A 37 -21.18 -23.45 -4.33
C LYS A 37 -19.88 -22.91 -3.72
N VAL A 38 -19.81 -21.62 -3.40
CA VAL A 38 -18.68 -21.02 -2.70
C VAL A 38 -18.95 -21.16 -1.20
N PRO A 39 -18.11 -21.86 -0.43
CA PRO A 39 -18.31 -21.96 1.01
C PRO A 39 -18.04 -20.61 1.67
N ASP A 40 -18.70 -20.35 2.81
CA ASP A 40 -18.47 -19.13 3.61
C ASP A 40 -17.00 -18.93 3.99
N SER A 41 -16.25 -20.02 4.12
CA SER A 41 -14.80 -20.00 4.30
C SER A 41 -14.15 -21.28 3.77
N TYR A 42 -12.85 -21.19 3.46
CA TYR A 42 -12.01 -22.33 3.10
C TYR A 42 -10.60 -22.11 3.64
N VAL A 43 -9.86 -23.21 3.81
CA VAL A 43 -8.48 -23.18 4.29
C VAL A 43 -7.55 -23.63 3.18
N LEU A 44 -6.55 -22.80 2.89
CA LEU A 44 -5.45 -23.14 2.00
C LEU A 44 -4.23 -23.49 2.84
N SER A 45 -3.72 -24.72 2.72
CA SER A 45 -2.48 -25.11 3.37
C SER A 45 -1.29 -24.85 2.47
N GLY A 46 -0.19 -24.37 3.04
CA GLY A 46 0.99 -23.95 2.31
C GLY A 46 2.25 -23.96 3.14
N LYS A 47 3.38 -23.80 2.45
CA LYS A 47 4.70 -23.62 3.06
C LYS A 47 5.42 -22.47 2.38
N PHE A 48 6.39 -21.89 3.08
CA PHE A 48 7.32 -20.96 2.44
C PHE A 48 8.36 -21.74 1.66
N ASP A 49 8.44 -21.48 0.36
CA ASP A 49 9.52 -21.96 -0.49
C ASP A 49 10.81 -21.20 -0.19
N ARG A 50 10.68 -19.89 0.07
CA ARG A 50 11.79 -19.01 0.45
C ARG A 50 11.28 -17.72 1.08
N VAL A 51 12.15 -17.09 1.84
CA VAL A 51 11.95 -15.76 2.41
C VAL A 51 12.86 -14.77 1.69
N LEU A 52 12.32 -13.63 1.31
CA LEU A 52 13.03 -12.56 0.62
C LEU A 52 12.93 -11.27 1.42
N VAL A 53 14.04 -10.55 1.54
CA VAL A 53 14.10 -9.24 2.20
C VAL A 53 14.40 -8.18 1.16
N LEU A 54 13.38 -7.40 0.80
CA LEU A 54 13.51 -6.23 -0.05
C LEU A 54 13.98 -5.06 0.80
N ARG A 55 15.01 -4.35 0.34
CA ARG A 55 15.43 -3.07 0.94
C ARG A 55 15.45 -1.97 -0.11
N ALA A 56 14.51 -1.04 -0.03
CA ALA A 56 14.44 0.15 -0.87
C ALA A 56 15.29 1.29 -0.27
N LYS A 57 15.89 2.08 -1.15
CA LYS A 57 16.71 3.24 -0.78
C LYS A 57 15.88 4.54 -0.81
N ASN A 58 16.42 5.61 -0.25
CA ASN A 58 15.90 6.96 -0.37
C ASN A 58 15.46 7.31 -1.81
N LYS A 59 14.32 8.01 -1.94
CA LYS A 59 13.68 8.45 -3.19
C LYS A 59 13.20 7.33 -4.11
N THR A 60 12.93 6.15 -3.55
CA THR A 60 12.32 5.04 -4.28
C THR A 60 10.81 5.07 -4.06
N ASP A 61 10.02 4.95 -5.14
CA ASP A 61 8.59 4.65 -5.01
C ASP A 61 8.41 3.20 -4.55
N LEU A 62 7.83 3.03 -3.36
CA LEU A 62 7.83 1.74 -2.66
C LEU A 62 7.07 0.66 -3.45
N LEU A 63 5.85 0.96 -3.90
CA LEU A 63 5.03 -0.01 -4.64
C LEU A 63 5.67 -0.38 -5.98
N THR A 64 6.16 0.61 -6.73
CA THR A 64 6.81 0.37 -8.02
C THR A 64 8.05 -0.53 -7.89
N GLU A 65 8.89 -0.31 -6.87
CA GLU A 65 10.06 -1.19 -6.65
C GLU A 65 9.64 -2.57 -6.14
N MET A 66 8.60 -2.68 -5.30
CA MET A 66 8.04 -3.98 -4.90
C MET A 66 7.53 -4.77 -6.12
N GLU A 67 6.76 -4.15 -7.02
CA GLU A 67 6.27 -4.77 -8.27
C GLU A 67 7.44 -5.28 -9.13
N LYS A 68 8.48 -4.47 -9.27
CA LYS A 68 9.69 -4.84 -10.02
C LYS A 68 10.40 -6.03 -9.40
N GLN A 69 10.52 -6.10 -8.07
CA GLN A 69 11.14 -7.24 -7.40
C GLN A 69 10.27 -8.51 -7.46
N VAL A 70 8.95 -8.38 -7.34
CA VAL A 70 8.00 -9.49 -7.58
C VAL A 70 8.23 -10.11 -8.95
N LYS A 71 8.35 -9.28 -9.99
CA LYS A 71 8.66 -9.73 -11.34
C LYS A 71 10.07 -10.33 -11.46
N ALA A 72 11.09 -9.63 -10.98
CA ALA A 72 12.50 -10.05 -11.13
C ALA A 72 12.79 -11.37 -10.42
N GLN A 73 12.12 -11.62 -9.29
CA GLN A 73 12.26 -12.85 -8.52
C GLN A 73 11.30 -13.96 -8.99
N ASN A 74 10.42 -13.70 -9.96
CA ASN A 74 9.38 -14.63 -10.40
C ASN A 74 8.47 -15.08 -9.25
N ILE A 75 8.06 -14.14 -8.39
CA ILE A 75 7.13 -14.42 -7.29
C ILE A 75 5.72 -14.51 -7.86
N ARG A 76 5.11 -15.71 -7.77
CA ARG A 76 3.71 -15.89 -8.13
C ARG A 76 2.79 -15.63 -6.94
N ASN A 77 3.03 -16.31 -5.83
CA ASN A 77 2.23 -16.18 -4.61
C ASN A 77 3.14 -15.93 -3.41
N ALA A 78 2.78 -14.97 -2.55
CA ALA A 78 3.53 -14.67 -1.33
C ALA A 78 2.64 -13.98 -0.30
N VAL A 79 3.10 -13.98 0.95
CA VAL A 79 2.57 -13.14 2.03
C VAL A 79 3.65 -12.12 2.44
N ILE A 80 3.24 -10.89 2.73
CA ILE A 80 4.11 -9.88 3.33
C ILE A 80 4.14 -10.15 4.83
N LEU A 81 5.33 -10.52 5.32
CA LEU A 81 5.57 -10.89 6.72
C LEU A 81 5.86 -9.68 7.61
N SER A 82 6.44 -8.63 7.02
CA SER A 82 6.78 -7.39 7.72
C SER A 82 7.10 -6.30 6.72
N GLY A 83 6.85 -5.04 7.08
CA GLY A 83 7.50 -3.92 6.45
C GLY A 83 7.67 -2.74 7.40
N ILE A 84 8.85 -2.12 7.35
CA ILE A 84 9.25 -0.98 8.21
C ILE A 84 10.14 0.02 7.46
N GLY A 85 10.24 1.25 7.95
CA GLY A 85 11.15 2.26 7.42
C GLY A 85 10.65 3.69 7.65
N SER A 86 10.87 4.57 6.68
CA SER A 86 10.29 5.91 6.66
C SER A 86 10.02 6.39 5.24
N VAL A 87 9.08 7.31 5.09
CA VAL A 87 8.66 7.88 3.80
C VAL A 87 8.78 9.40 3.80
N ARG A 88 9.01 9.99 2.63
CA ARG A 88 9.03 11.44 2.36
C ARG A 88 7.62 12.00 2.14
N GLY A 89 6.74 11.13 1.67
CA GLY A 89 5.35 11.38 1.33
C GLY A 89 4.68 10.06 1.02
N TYR A 90 3.36 10.05 1.07
CA TYR A 90 2.57 8.83 0.95
C TYR A 90 1.32 9.02 0.10
N ARG A 91 0.88 7.92 -0.49
CA ARG A 91 -0.43 7.76 -1.09
C ARG A 91 -0.98 6.39 -0.70
N PHE A 92 -2.25 6.37 -0.33
CA PHE A 92 -2.99 5.13 -0.09
C PHE A 92 -4.47 5.34 -0.45
N HIS A 93 -5.24 4.27 -0.50
CA HIS A 93 -6.71 4.37 -0.53
C HIS A 93 -7.38 3.53 0.55
N ASN A 94 -8.61 3.91 0.89
CA ASN A 94 -9.49 3.18 1.81
C ASN A 94 -10.87 3.05 1.18
N VAL A 95 -11.59 2.01 1.56
CA VAL A 95 -13.02 1.90 1.25
C VAL A 95 -13.83 2.88 2.11
N THR A 96 -14.86 3.50 1.53
CA THR A 96 -15.75 4.46 2.24
C THR A 96 -17.23 4.12 2.13
N GLY A 97 -17.57 2.88 1.78
CA GLY A 97 -18.95 2.41 1.65
C GLY A 97 -19.15 1.05 2.31
N ARG A 98 -20.43 0.70 2.49
CA ARG A 98 -20.85 -0.60 3.04
C ARG A 98 -21.38 -1.56 1.98
N ASP A 99 -21.78 -1.03 0.83
CA ASP A 99 -22.47 -1.75 -0.23
C ASP A 99 -21.69 -1.63 -1.54
N TYR A 100 -21.84 -2.63 -2.42
CA TYR A 100 -21.28 -2.60 -3.76
C TYR A 100 -22.03 -1.60 -4.68
N PRO A 101 -21.35 -0.96 -5.64
CA PRO A 101 -19.89 -0.89 -5.78
C PRO A 101 -19.27 -0.06 -4.64
N VAL A 102 -18.19 -0.57 -4.05
CA VAL A 102 -17.55 0.06 -2.90
C VAL A 102 -16.78 1.31 -3.37
N PRO A 103 -17.07 2.52 -2.86
CA PRO A 103 -16.30 3.70 -3.20
C PRO A 103 -14.93 3.69 -2.51
N ASP A 104 -13.92 4.20 -3.22
CA ASP A 104 -12.56 4.35 -2.70
C ASP A 104 -12.26 5.81 -2.39
N MET A 105 -11.61 6.06 -1.27
CA MET A 105 -11.04 7.36 -0.91
C MET A 105 -9.52 7.28 -1.02
N PHE A 106 -8.97 7.98 -2.00
CA PHE A 106 -7.53 8.14 -2.17
C PHE A 106 -7.05 9.31 -1.31
N VAL A 107 -6.08 9.05 -0.45
CA VAL A 107 -5.37 10.05 0.35
C VAL A 107 -3.98 10.23 -0.21
N SER A 108 -3.54 11.48 -0.36
CA SER A 108 -2.20 11.81 -0.86
C SER A 108 -1.60 12.94 -0.03
N ALA A 109 -0.38 12.74 0.45
CA ALA A 109 0.40 13.74 1.17
C ALA A 109 1.87 13.65 0.73
N PRO A 110 2.21 14.15 -0.48
CA PRO A 110 3.49 13.89 -1.13
C PRO A 110 4.70 14.54 -0.44
N ASN A 111 4.47 15.50 0.47
CA ASN A 111 5.52 16.23 1.19
C ASN A 111 5.45 16.02 2.72
N THR A 112 4.68 15.03 3.18
CA THR A 112 4.53 14.75 4.61
C THR A 112 5.37 13.53 4.98
N PRO A 113 6.46 13.70 5.75
CA PRO A 113 7.24 12.57 6.20
C PRO A 113 6.47 11.76 7.25
N ALA A 114 6.66 10.45 7.23
CA ALA A 114 6.06 9.54 8.20
C ALA A 114 6.97 8.34 8.43
N ASP A 115 6.94 7.80 9.64
CA ASP A 115 7.54 6.51 9.94
C ASP A 115 6.65 5.41 9.36
N PHE A 116 7.25 4.53 8.59
CA PHE A 116 6.60 3.35 8.06
C PHE A 116 6.74 2.24 9.12
N ILE A 117 5.66 1.95 9.83
CA ILE A 117 5.71 1.13 11.05
C ILE A 117 5.13 -0.28 10.88
N ALA A 118 4.30 -0.52 9.87
CA ALA A 118 3.81 -1.85 9.55
C ALA A 118 3.30 -1.97 8.11
N MET A 119 3.48 -3.14 7.52
CA MET A 119 2.84 -3.55 6.27
C MET A 119 2.50 -5.04 6.35
N ASN A 120 1.34 -5.36 5.81
CA ASN A 120 0.88 -6.72 5.57
C ASN A 120 0.21 -6.78 4.19
N GLY A 121 -0.09 -7.99 3.73
CA GLY A 121 -0.74 -8.20 2.45
C GLY A 121 -0.23 -9.44 1.74
N TYR A 122 -0.62 -9.58 0.48
CA TYR A 122 -0.32 -10.74 -0.35
C TYR A 122 0.24 -10.32 -1.70
N VAL A 123 0.99 -11.23 -2.30
CA VAL A 123 1.19 -11.28 -3.74
C VAL A 123 0.31 -12.41 -4.25
N VAL A 124 -0.63 -12.11 -5.14
CA VAL A 124 -1.55 -13.07 -5.74
C VAL A 124 -1.34 -13.08 -7.25
N ASN A 125 -0.93 -14.23 -7.79
CA ASN A 125 -0.62 -14.36 -9.22
C ASN A 125 0.34 -13.29 -9.77
N GLY A 126 1.29 -12.83 -8.95
CA GLY A 126 2.27 -11.80 -9.29
C GLY A 126 1.79 -10.36 -9.11
N VAL A 127 0.58 -10.13 -8.60
CA VAL A 127 0.01 -8.82 -8.30
C VAL A 127 0.06 -8.57 -6.79
N ILE A 128 0.51 -7.38 -6.39
CA ILE A 128 0.61 -7.01 -4.97
C ILE A 128 -0.72 -6.42 -4.50
N HIS A 129 -1.22 -6.93 -3.37
CA HIS A 129 -2.25 -6.31 -2.55
C HIS A 129 -1.66 -6.07 -1.16
N ALA A 130 -1.15 -4.85 -0.92
CA ALA A 130 -0.48 -4.50 0.32
C ALA A 130 -1.20 -3.37 1.05
N HIS A 131 -1.30 -3.47 2.37
CA HIS A 131 -1.76 -2.40 3.25
C HIS A 131 -0.58 -1.87 4.05
N ILE A 132 -0.60 -0.57 4.34
CA ILE A 132 0.49 0.14 5.04
C ILE A 132 -0.07 0.92 6.24
N ILE A 133 0.72 0.98 7.32
CA ILE A 133 0.49 1.85 8.48
C ILE A 133 1.69 2.80 8.60
N LEU A 134 1.37 4.09 8.70
CA LEU A 134 2.33 5.17 8.81
C LEU A 134 2.06 5.97 10.08
N ALA A 135 3.09 6.22 10.90
CA ALA A 135 3.04 7.15 12.01
C ALA A 135 3.51 8.53 11.54
N LEU A 136 2.64 9.53 11.63
CA LEU A 136 2.97 10.89 11.25
C LEU A 136 3.95 11.49 12.26
N GLY A 137 4.86 12.34 11.77
CA GLY A 137 5.82 13.08 12.59
C GLY A 137 5.17 14.19 13.43
N ASP A 138 4.15 13.85 14.22
CA ASP A 138 3.53 14.72 15.21
C ASP A 138 3.76 14.20 16.64
N ASN A 139 3.54 15.07 17.63
CA ASN A 139 3.69 14.72 19.04
C ASN A 139 2.48 13.96 19.61
N LYS A 140 1.57 13.47 18.76
CA LYS A 140 0.33 12.81 19.15
C LYS A 140 0.34 11.32 18.81
N GLY A 141 1.31 10.86 18.02
CA GLY A 141 1.36 9.49 17.54
C GLY A 141 0.25 9.20 16.54
N THR A 142 -0.16 10.19 15.74
CA THR A 142 -1.23 10.00 14.74
C THR A 142 -0.80 8.95 13.73
N THR A 143 -1.62 7.92 13.55
CA THR A 143 -1.41 6.91 12.53
C THR A 143 -2.38 7.09 11.37
N VAL A 144 -1.88 6.95 10.15
CA VAL A 144 -2.69 6.85 8.93
C VAL A 144 -2.39 5.52 8.25
N SER A 145 -3.39 4.95 7.58
CA SER A 145 -3.28 3.62 6.99
C SER A 145 -4.27 3.38 5.87
N GLY A 146 -3.90 2.54 4.92
CA GLY A 146 -4.77 2.11 3.83
C GLY A 146 -4.07 1.13 2.89
N HIS A 147 -4.71 0.84 1.76
CA HIS A 147 -4.11 0.10 0.65
C HIS A 147 -3.00 0.94 0.01
N LEU A 148 -1.80 0.38 -0.12
CA LEU A 148 -0.62 1.06 -0.64
C LEU A 148 -0.83 1.50 -2.10
N GLU A 149 -0.49 2.75 -2.40
CA GLU A 149 -0.52 3.29 -3.76
C GLU A 149 0.84 3.83 -4.21
N LYS A 150 1.01 3.96 -5.53
CA LYS A 150 2.15 4.69 -6.12
C LYS A 150 2.12 6.15 -5.69
N GLY A 151 3.28 6.75 -5.49
CA GLY A 151 3.45 8.05 -4.84
C GLY A 151 3.83 7.95 -3.36
N THR A 152 4.14 6.75 -2.87
CA THR A 152 4.70 6.52 -1.53
C THR A 152 6.22 6.40 -1.62
N GLU A 153 6.91 7.50 -1.36
CA GLU A 153 8.35 7.64 -1.62
C GLU A 153 9.18 7.43 -0.34
N VAL A 154 10.18 6.55 -0.40
CA VAL A 154 11.05 6.23 0.75
C VAL A 154 11.96 7.40 1.16
N LEU A 155 12.10 7.66 2.47
CA LEU A 155 12.97 8.68 3.03
C LEU A 155 14.38 8.16 3.37
N THR A 156 14.53 7.28 4.36
CA THR A 156 15.85 6.72 4.71
C THR A 156 16.07 5.38 4.03
N PHE A 157 15.19 4.43 4.34
CA PHE A 157 15.06 3.12 3.74
C PHE A 157 13.64 2.60 3.99
N ALA A 158 13.25 1.59 3.24
CA ALA A 158 12.12 0.74 3.58
C ALA A 158 12.55 -0.71 3.41
N ILE A 159 12.20 -1.55 4.38
CA ILE A 159 12.46 -2.99 4.36
C ILE A 159 11.10 -3.68 4.28
N VAL A 160 10.95 -4.61 3.34
CA VAL A 160 9.74 -5.45 3.21
C VAL A 160 10.17 -6.91 3.12
N THR A 161 9.64 -7.75 4.00
CA THR A 161 9.92 -9.18 4.04
C THR A 161 8.77 -9.95 3.44
N LEU A 162 9.06 -10.81 2.46
CA LEU A 162 8.11 -11.63 1.74
C LEU A 162 8.36 -13.11 2.03
N GLY A 163 7.33 -13.86 2.41
CA GLY A 163 7.32 -15.32 2.41
C GLY A 163 6.69 -15.82 1.11
N VAL A 164 7.49 -16.36 0.19
CA VAL A 164 7.00 -16.92 -1.08
C VAL A 164 6.32 -18.25 -0.80
N MET A 165 5.09 -18.42 -1.27
CA MET A 165 4.24 -19.58 -0.97
C MET A 165 4.10 -20.51 -2.18
N ASN A 166 4.07 -21.81 -1.92
CA ASN A 166 3.80 -22.84 -2.93
C ASN A 166 2.31 -23.15 -3.14
N THR A 167 1.43 -22.37 -2.52
CA THR A 167 -0.03 -22.55 -2.57
C THR A 167 -0.64 -21.64 -3.61
N ASP A 168 -1.70 -22.10 -4.25
CA ASP A 168 -2.51 -21.26 -5.13
C ASP A 168 -3.37 -20.30 -4.31
N LEU A 169 -3.12 -19.00 -4.45
CA LEU A 169 -3.87 -17.93 -3.78
C LEU A 169 -4.87 -17.25 -4.71
N GLY A 170 -5.10 -17.74 -5.93
CA GLY A 170 -5.74 -17.00 -7.01
C GLY A 170 -7.16 -16.48 -6.80
N ARG A 171 -7.82 -16.81 -5.68
CA ARG A 171 -9.16 -16.34 -5.31
C ARG A 171 -9.23 -15.64 -3.95
N VAL A 172 -8.12 -15.46 -3.24
CA VAL A 172 -8.17 -14.98 -1.84
C VAL A 172 -8.54 -13.50 -1.72
N ASP A 173 -8.24 -12.69 -2.75
CA ASP A 173 -8.58 -11.27 -2.83
C ASP A 173 -9.56 -10.94 -3.97
N ASP A 174 -10.26 -11.97 -4.47
CA ASP A 174 -11.27 -11.84 -5.52
C ASP A 174 -12.64 -11.51 -4.94
N LEU A 175 -13.04 -10.25 -5.01
CA LEU A 175 -14.36 -9.78 -4.55
C LEU A 175 -15.54 -10.47 -5.24
N THR A 176 -15.32 -11.05 -6.42
CA THR A 176 -16.36 -11.77 -7.17
C THR A 176 -16.46 -13.24 -6.75
N TYR A 177 -15.51 -13.77 -5.99
CA TYR A 177 -15.55 -15.16 -5.51
C TYR A 177 -16.35 -15.25 -4.22
N ARG A 178 -17.67 -15.16 -4.36
CA ARG A 178 -18.66 -15.25 -3.30
C ARG A 178 -19.92 -15.93 -3.78
#